data_AF-A0A3T1B041-F1
#
_entry.id   AF-A0A3T1B041-F1
#
_cell.length_a   1.000
_cell.length_b   1.000
_cell.length_c   1.000
_cell.angle_alpha   90.00
_cell.angle_beta   90.00
_cell.angle_gamma   90.00
#
_symmetry.space_group_name_H-M   'P 1'
#
loop_
_entity.id
_entity.type
_entity.pdbx_description
1 polymer ?
#
loop_
_entity_poly.entity_id
_entity_poly.type
_entity_poly.pdbx_seq_one_letter_code
_entity_poly.pdbx_strand_id
1 'polypeptide(L)'
;MGYFRRTTMLATAALLGATAAVAAVSPAQAAPISIDFNNVTGTTRLAKPKADVAVPTSSVKTQIDLDTGTVTGSANLADLTAKLKLANLIGTTSTVKIVPVGGLTGTIDLGASKLSTTTRFTLKIVDVHTDIAPKINLVKYKNCRTTKPSTLTLNNTSPVELFKPITMEGKYTIPPFTGCGALTPLLTLLLSGPNNTMKLSLI
;
A
#
# COMPACT_ATOMS: atom_id res chain seq x y z
N MET A 1 -48.26 -56.14 -66.72
CA MET A 1 -48.84 -56.71 -65.48
C MET A 1 -48.30 -55.91 -64.32
N GLY A 2 -48.98 -54.84 -63.89
CA GLY A 2 -49.99 -54.85 -62.82
C GLY A 2 -49.36 -54.11 -61.62
N TYR A 3 -49.99 -53.23 -60.85
CA TYR A 3 -51.36 -52.77 -60.72
C TYR A 3 -51.30 -51.35 -60.09
N PHE A 4 -52.24 -50.50 -60.47
CA PHE A 4 -52.79 -49.34 -59.76
C PHE A 4 -52.60 -49.29 -58.22
N ARG A 5 -52.29 -48.10 -57.63
CA ARG A 5 -53.29 -47.18 -57.03
C ARG A 5 -52.68 -45.94 -56.35
N ARG A 6 -53.50 -44.90 -56.38
CA ARG A 6 -53.40 -43.51 -55.89
C ARG A 6 -53.20 -43.40 -54.38
N THR A 7 -52.54 -42.34 -53.93
CA THR A 7 -53.06 -41.39 -52.91
C THR A 7 -52.18 -40.14 -52.78
N THR A 8 -52.79 -38.99 -53.05
CA THR A 8 -52.41 -37.63 -52.64
C THR A 8 -52.42 -37.47 -51.12
N MET A 9 -51.39 -36.88 -50.51
CA MET A 9 -51.52 -36.12 -49.25
C MET A 9 -50.48 -34.99 -49.16
N LEU A 10 -51.02 -33.78 -49.13
CA LEU A 10 -50.69 -32.63 -48.28
C LEU A 10 -49.25 -32.09 -48.23
N ALA A 11 -49.13 -30.85 -48.73
CA ALA A 11 -48.05 -29.93 -48.45
C ALA A 11 -48.06 -29.47 -46.98
N THR A 12 -46.89 -29.47 -46.35
CA THR A 12 -46.58 -28.60 -45.22
C THR A 12 -45.16 -28.08 -45.40
N ALA A 13 -45.05 -26.80 -45.74
CA ALA A 13 -43.81 -26.05 -45.71
C ALA A 13 -43.33 -25.96 -44.25
N ALA A 14 -42.16 -26.52 -43.95
CA ALA A 14 -41.44 -26.22 -42.73
C ALA A 14 -40.35 -25.20 -43.08
N LEU A 15 -40.56 -23.97 -42.62
CA LEU A 15 -39.62 -22.85 -42.75
C LEU A 15 -38.26 -23.21 -42.15
N LEU A 16 -37.21 -22.84 -42.90
CA LEU A 16 -35.82 -22.77 -42.45
C LEU A 16 -35.72 -21.85 -41.23
N GLY A 17 -35.66 -22.43 -40.03
CA GLY A 17 -35.30 -21.73 -38.81
C GLY A 17 -33.78 -21.64 -38.70
N ALA A 18 -33.17 -20.60 -39.29
CA ALA A 18 -31.78 -20.26 -39.01
C ALA A 18 -31.70 -19.63 -37.60
N THR A 19 -31.48 -20.46 -36.58
CA THR A 19 -31.14 -19.98 -35.24
C THR A 19 -29.74 -19.38 -35.28
N ALA A 20 -29.66 -18.06 -35.41
CA ALA A 20 -28.41 -17.33 -35.20
C ALA A 20 -27.97 -17.54 -33.74
N ALA A 21 -27.01 -18.42 -33.52
CA ALA A 21 -26.31 -18.53 -32.26
C ALA A 21 -25.51 -17.24 -32.06
N VAL A 22 -26.08 -16.29 -31.31
CA VAL A 22 -25.32 -15.18 -30.73
C VAL A 22 -24.36 -15.80 -29.73
N ALA A 23 -23.14 -16.10 -30.18
CA ALA A 23 -22.04 -16.39 -29.29
C ALA A 23 -21.86 -15.18 -28.38
N ALA A 24 -22.17 -15.36 -27.08
CA ALA A 24 -21.84 -14.38 -26.07
C ALA A 24 -20.32 -14.25 -26.04
N VAL A 25 -19.80 -13.22 -26.70
CA VAL A 25 -18.40 -12.82 -26.57
C VAL A 25 -18.26 -12.28 -25.15
N SER A 26 -17.76 -13.10 -24.24
CA SER A 26 -17.33 -12.61 -22.94
C SER A 26 -16.32 -11.48 -23.18
N PRO A 27 -16.46 -10.30 -22.55
CA PRO A 27 -15.44 -9.28 -22.68
C PRO A 27 -14.11 -9.89 -22.20
N ALA A 28 -13.07 -9.76 -23.02
CA ALA A 28 -11.72 -10.16 -22.63
C ALA A 28 -11.31 -9.28 -21.44
N GLN A 29 -11.41 -9.82 -20.23
CA GLN A 29 -10.95 -9.14 -19.02
C GLN A 29 -9.43 -9.05 -19.09
N ALA A 30 -8.89 -7.84 -19.01
CA ALA A 30 -7.45 -7.65 -19.02
C ALA A 30 -6.88 -8.26 -17.73
N ALA A 31 -5.91 -9.16 -17.87
CA ALA A 31 -5.24 -9.72 -16.70
C ALA A 31 -4.55 -8.59 -15.91
N PRO A 32 -4.65 -8.57 -14.58
CA PRO A 32 -3.99 -7.54 -13.78
C PRO A 32 -2.47 -7.52 -14.00
N ILE A 33 -1.90 -6.32 -14.09
CA ILE A 33 -0.48 -6.09 -14.31
C ILE A 33 0.24 -6.07 -12.97
N SER A 34 1.29 -6.87 -12.82
CA SER A 34 2.13 -6.86 -11.62
C SER A 34 3.32 -5.92 -11.79
N ILE A 35 3.57 -5.06 -10.79
CA ILE A 35 4.74 -4.18 -10.75
C ILE A 35 5.41 -4.32 -9.39
N ASP A 36 6.69 -4.72 -9.41
CA ASP A 36 7.50 -4.91 -8.22
C ASP A 36 8.55 -3.80 -8.12
N PHE A 37 8.38 -2.92 -7.14
CA PHE A 37 9.35 -1.89 -6.78
C PHE A 37 10.31 -2.48 -5.75
N ASN A 38 11.54 -2.76 -6.18
CA ASN A 38 12.55 -3.39 -5.32
C ASN A 38 13.43 -2.36 -4.62
N ASN A 39 13.35 -1.08 -5.00
CA ASN A 39 14.11 -0.02 -4.40
C ASN A 39 13.22 1.17 -4.04
N VAL A 40 12.45 0.99 -2.96
CA VAL A 40 11.64 2.05 -2.35
C VAL A 40 12.46 2.74 -1.27
N THR A 41 12.77 4.01 -1.49
CA THR A 41 13.54 4.86 -0.55
C THR A 41 12.80 6.17 -0.33
N GLY A 42 13.21 6.94 0.68
CA GLY A 42 12.61 8.25 0.87
C GLY A 42 12.91 8.87 2.21
N THR A 43 12.01 9.74 2.64
CA THR A 43 12.12 10.48 3.90
C THR A 43 10.75 10.59 4.55
N THR A 44 10.71 10.48 5.88
CA THR A 44 9.54 10.87 6.67
C THR A 44 9.88 12.05 7.57
N ARG A 45 9.01 13.07 7.52
CA ARG A 45 9.07 14.23 8.42
C ARG A 45 8.21 13.96 9.65
N LEU A 46 8.84 13.98 10.81
CA LEU A 46 8.16 13.94 12.10
C LEU A 46 7.83 15.38 12.51
N ALA A 47 6.53 15.68 12.63
CA ALA A 47 6.06 17.06 12.80
C ALA A 47 6.46 17.67 14.15
N LYS A 48 6.24 16.92 15.25
CA LYS A 48 6.54 17.37 16.61
C LYS A 48 8.02 17.59 16.89
N PRO A 49 8.92 16.62 16.63
CA PRO A 49 10.35 16.84 16.84
C PRO A 49 10.99 17.67 15.72
N LYS A 50 10.22 18.02 14.67
CA LYS A 50 10.70 18.76 13.48
C LYS A 50 11.93 18.10 12.85
N ALA A 51 11.91 16.77 12.77
CA ALA A 51 13.03 15.97 12.34
C ALA A 51 12.68 15.16 11.09
N ASP A 52 13.65 15.04 10.18
CA ASP A 52 13.56 14.19 9.00
C ASP A 52 14.28 12.87 9.27
N VAL A 53 13.62 11.76 8.94
CA VAL A 53 14.13 10.40 9.11
C VAL A 53 14.16 9.73 7.74
N ALA A 54 15.33 9.25 7.33
CA ALA A 54 15.49 8.52 6.08
C ALA A 54 14.73 7.19 6.14
N VAL A 55 13.94 6.90 5.11
CA VAL A 55 13.32 5.60 4.89
C VAL A 55 14.36 4.72 4.19
N PRO A 56 14.84 3.65 4.85
CA PRO A 56 15.80 2.74 4.26
C PRO A 56 15.18 1.98 3.07
N THR A 57 16.04 1.49 2.18
CA THR A 57 15.62 0.69 1.03
C THR A 57 14.69 -0.44 1.44
N SER A 58 13.50 -0.42 0.85
CA SER A 58 12.38 -1.32 1.10
C SER A 58 11.82 -1.79 -0.24
N SER A 59 10.88 -2.73 -0.23
CA SER A 59 10.21 -3.20 -1.45
C SER A 59 8.69 -3.16 -1.35
N VAL A 60 8.04 -2.94 -2.50
CA VAL A 60 6.59 -2.90 -2.63
C VAL A 60 6.20 -3.67 -3.88
N LYS A 61 5.30 -4.64 -3.71
CA LYS A 61 4.70 -5.40 -4.82
C LYS A 61 3.29 -4.89 -5.04
N THR A 62 2.95 -4.53 -6.27
CA THR A 62 1.61 -4.07 -6.62
C THR A 62 1.01 -4.88 -7.76
N GLN A 63 -0.31 -4.93 -7.76
CA GLN A 63 -1.13 -5.48 -8.82
C GLN A 63 -2.12 -4.41 -9.24
N ILE A 64 -2.12 -4.09 -10.53
CA ILE A 64 -2.91 -3.03 -11.13
C ILE A 64 -3.95 -3.66 -12.05
N ASP A 65 -5.20 -3.36 -11.79
CA ASP A 65 -6.32 -3.71 -12.65
C ASP A 65 -6.70 -2.44 -13.44
N LEU A 66 -6.36 -2.43 -14.74
CA LEU A 66 -6.59 -1.28 -15.61
C LEU A 66 -8.06 -1.09 -16.00
N ASP A 67 -8.87 -2.15 -15.92
CA ASP A 67 -10.29 -2.11 -16.26
C ASP A 67 -11.09 -1.39 -15.15
N THR A 68 -10.74 -1.67 -13.89
CA THR A 68 -11.36 -1.07 -12.70
C THR A 68 -10.62 0.15 -12.18
N GLY A 69 -9.40 0.39 -12.65
CA GLY A 69 -8.52 1.45 -12.14
C GLY A 69 -8.09 1.22 -10.68
N THR A 70 -8.02 -0.03 -10.24
CA THR A 70 -7.68 -0.38 -8.85
C THR A 70 -6.24 -0.85 -8.71
N VAL A 71 -5.66 -0.56 -7.55
CA VAL A 71 -4.31 -1.00 -7.18
C VAL A 71 -4.39 -1.77 -5.87
N THR A 72 -3.79 -2.95 -5.82
CA THR A 72 -3.60 -3.71 -4.58
C THR A 72 -2.14 -4.07 -4.41
N GLY A 73 -1.72 -4.43 -3.20
CA GLY A 73 -0.32 -4.82 -3.02
C GLY A 73 0.09 -5.12 -1.58
N SER A 74 1.39 -5.32 -1.42
CA SER A 74 2.04 -5.53 -0.13
C SER A 74 3.39 -4.81 -0.08
N ALA A 75 3.80 -4.41 1.12
CA ALA A 75 5.06 -3.72 1.35
C ALA A 75 5.92 -4.51 2.34
N ASN A 76 7.20 -4.68 2.01
CA ASN A 76 8.23 -5.17 2.91
C ASN A 76 9.13 -4.00 3.28
N LEU A 77 8.99 -3.54 4.52
CA LEU A 77 9.63 -2.31 5.00
C LEU A 77 10.81 -2.67 5.90
N ALA A 78 11.97 -2.13 5.59
CA ALA A 78 13.13 -2.22 6.47
C ALA A 78 12.92 -1.38 7.73
N ASP A 79 13.61 -1.76 8.82
CA ASP A 79 13.54 -1.06 10.09
C ASP A 79 14.11 0.37 9.96
N LEU A 80 13.33 1.37 10.38
CA LEU A 80 13.77 2.77 10.37
C LEU A 80 14.68 3.07 11.56
N THR A 81 15.71 3.88 11.31
CA THR A 81 16.56 4.43 12.36
C THR A 81 16.34 5.94 12.46
N ALA A 82 15.72 6.38 13.54
CA ALA A 82 15.51 7.79 13.84
C ALA A 82 16.58 8.29 14.82
N LYS A 83 17.24 9.40 14.48
CA LYS A 83 18.16 10.11 15.38
C LYS A 83 17.52 11.42 15.80
N LEU A 84 17.20 11.54 17.08
CA LEU A 84 16.49 12.67 17.66
C LEU A 84 17.30 13.28 18.81
N LYS A 85 16.96 14.51 19.20
CA LYS A 85 17.52 15.13 20.41
C LYS A 85 16.44 15.27 21.46
N LEU A 86 16.70 14.74 22.66
CA LEU A 86 15.86 14.97 23.83
C LEU A 86 16.26 16.31 24.47
N ALA A 87 15.28 17.20 24.68
CA ALA A 87 15.47 18.55 25.22
C ALA A 87 16.59 19.36 24.51
N ASN A 88 16.78 19.13 23.20
CA ASN A 88 17.86 19.69 22.39
C ASN A 88 19.30 19.38 22.85
N LEU A 89 19.47 18.53 23.87
CA LEU A 89 20.76 18.30 24.54
C LEU A 89 21.28 16.88 24.33
N ILE A 90 20.43 15.87 24.55
CA ILE A 90 20.86 14.47 24.56
C ILE A 90 20.46 13.81 23.24
N GLY A 91 21.45 13.43 22.43
CA GLY A 91 21.22 12.62 21.24
C GLY A 91 20.69 11.25 21.60
N THR A 92 19.63 10.85 20.91
CA THR A 92 18.92 9.58 21.10
C THR A 92 18.70 8.94 19.75
N THR A 93 19.11 7.68 19.63
CA THR A 93 18.87 6.86 18.45
C THR A 93 17.75 5.87 18.77
N SER A 94 16.82 5.69 17.83
CA SER A 94 15.69 4.77 17.98
C SER A 94 15.51 3.94 16.72
N THR A 95 15.36 2.63 16.90
CA THR A 95 14.99 1.71 15.82
C THR A 95 13.49 1.43 15.89
N VAL A 96 12.80 1.72 14.78
CA VAL A 96 11.35 1.64 14.65
C VAL A 96 11.00 0.69 13.51
N LYS A 97 10.22 -0.35 13.80
CA LYS A 97 9.61 -1.20 12.78
C LYS A 97 8.27 -0.62 12.37
N ILE A 98 8.04 -0.51 11.06
CA ILE A 98 6.70 -0.28 10.52
C ILE A 98 6.08 -1.65 10.28
N VAL A 99 5.01 -1.96 11.01
CA VAL A 99 4.30 -3.24 10.89
C VAL A 99 3.00 -3.00 10.11
N PRO A 100 2.89 -3.48 8.85
CA PRO A 100 1.67 -3.37 8.07
C PRO A 100 0.47 -4.03 8.75
N VAL A 101 -0.70 -3.44 8.57
CA VAL A 101 -1.98 -3.96 9.07
C VAL A 101 -2.93 -4.09 7.88
N GLY A 102 -2.99 -5.30 7.31
CA GLY A 102 -3.68 -5.57 6.06
C GLY A 102 -2.79 -5.29 4.84
N GLY A 103 -3.41 -5.23 3.66
CA GLY A 103 -2.75 -4.94 2.38
C GLY A 103 -2.71 -3.45 2.04
N LEU A 104 -1.99 -3.14 0.98
CA LEU A 104 -2.06 -1.86 0.29
C LEU A 104 -3.24 -1.88 -0.68
N THR A 105 -4.02 -0.79 -0.71
CA THR A 105 -5.12 -0.58 -1.66
C THR A 105 -4.98 0.78 -2.30
N GLY A 106 -5.51 0.99 -3.49
CA GLY A 106 -5.37 2.26 -4.18
C GLY A 106 -6.17 2.34 -5.48
N THR A 107 -6.01 3.47 -6.15
CA THR A 107 -6.59 3.75 -7.45
C THR A 107 -5.55 4.34 -8.38
N ILE A 108 -5.72 4.07 -9.67
CA ILE A 108 -4.87 4.60 -10.74
C ILE A 108 -5.74 5.13 -11.89
N ASP A 109 -5.35 6.28 -12.41
CA ASP A 109 -5.89 6.88 -13.62
C ASP A 109 -4.70 7.35 -14.46
N LEU A 110 -4.35 6.56 -15.47
CA LEU A 110 -3.23 6.84 -16.36
C LEU A 110 -3.51 8.07 -17.25
N GLY A 111 -4.78 8.32 -17.61
CA GLY A 111 -5.16 9.47 -18.43
C GLY A 111 -5.02 10.79 -17.68
N ALA A 112 -5.39 10.82 -16.40
CA ALA A 112 -5.19 11.98 -15.53
C ALA A 112 -3.81 12.00 -14.85
N SER A 113 -2.96 10.98 -15.07
CA SER A 113 -1.68 10.78 -14.39
C SER A 113 -1.81 10.84 -12.85
N LYS A 114 -2.80 10.12 -12.31
CA LYS A 114 -3.09 10.05 -10.88
C LYS A 114 -2.92 8.63 -10.35
N LEU A 115 -2.22 8.51 -9.23
CA LEU A 115 -2.06 7.29 -8.47
C LEU A 115 -2.21 7.63 -6.99
N SER A 116 -3.15 6.98 -6.32
CA SER A 116 -3.36 7.11 -4.89
C SER A 116 -3.30 5.73 -4.24
N THR A 117 -2.55 5.60 -3.15
CA THR A 117 -2.50 4.36 -2.38
C THR A 117 -2.69 4.64 -0.91
N THR A 118 -3.38 3.73 -0.23
CA THR A 118 -3.64 3.76 1.19
C THR A 118 -3.10 2.48 1.82
N THR A 119 -2.39 2.67 2.93
CA THR A 119 -1.92 1.58 3.77
C THR A 119 -2.18 1.91 5.24
N ARG A 120 -2.27 0.86 6.06
CA ARG A 120 -2.37 0.97 7.51
C ARG A 120 -1.19 0.28 8.15
N PHE A 121 -0.64 0.86 9.21
CA PHE A 121 0.50 0.28 9.91
C PHE A 121 0.54 0.67 11.38
N THR A 122 1.19 -0.16 12.17
CA THR A 122 1.55 0.14 13.56
C THR A 122 3.04 0.44 13.63
N LEU A 123 3.44 1.46 14.38
CA LEU A 123 4.86 1.70 14.67
C LEU A 123 5.25 0.90 15.91
N LYS A 124 6.30 0.11 15.83
CA LYS A 124 6.85 -0.66 16.95
C LYS A 124 8.27 -0.20 17.22
N ILE A 125 8.52 0.28 18.43
CA ILE A 125 9.87 0.68 18.83
C ILE A 125 10.54 -0.55 19.43
N VAL A 126 11.69 -0.93 18.87
CA VAL A 126 12.42 -2.14 19.28
C VAL A 126 13.72 -1.82 19.99
N ASP A 127 14.28 -0.65 19.72
CA ASP A 127 15.48 -0.18 20.38
C ASP A 127 15.43 1.34 20.56
N VAL A 128 15.83 1.81 21.74
CA VAL A 128 16.09 3.23 22.01
C VAL A 128 17.33 3.31 22.89
N HIS A 129 18.33 4.07 22.47
CA HIS A 129 19.51 4.32 23.27
C HIS A 129 19.96 5.78 23.13
N THR A 130 20.69 6.26 24.12
CA THR A 130 21.33 7.59 24.07
C THR A 130 22.74 7.47 23.55
N ASP A 131 23.27 8.55 22.98
CA ASP A 131 24.64 8.58 22.46
C ASP A 131 25.69 8.34 23.57
N ILE A 132 25.36 8.67 24.82
CA ILE A 132 26.23 8.43 25.99
C ILE A 132 26.20 6.98 26.50
N ALA A 133 25.17 6.20 26.13
CA ALA A 133 25.00 4.82 26.56
C ALA A 133 24.44 3.94 25.43
N PRO A 134 25.15 3.80 24.29
CA PRO A 134 24.62 3.17 23.09
C PRO A 134 24.37 1.66 23.23
N LYS A 135 24.93 1.03 24.28
CA LYS A 135 24.75 -0.41 24.57
C LYS A 135 23.51 -0.69 25.44
N ILE A 136 22.83 0.35 25.95
CA ILE A 136 21.69 0.21 26.86
C ILE A 136 20.41 0.52 26.10
N ASN A 137 19.65 -0.52 25.76
CA ASN A 137 18.31 -0.35 25.22
C ASN A 137 17.34 0.05 26.35
N LEU A 138 16.79 1.26 26.24
CA LEU A 138 15.84 1.84 27.18
C LEU A 138 14.43 1.22 27.02
N VAL A 139 14.13 0.60 25.88
CA VAL A 139 12.88 -0.15 25.65
C VAL A 139 13.07 -1.59 26.09
N LYS A 140 12.68 -1.88 27.33
CA LYS A 140 12.79 -3.22 27.92
C LYS A 140 11.66 -4.18 27.48
N TYR A 141 10.59 -3.65 26.90
CA TYR A 141 9.37 -4.39 26.62
C TYR A 141 9.17 -4.65 25.13
N LYS A 142 8.93 -5.91 24.77
CA LYS A 142 8.75 -6.35 23.38
C LYS A 142 7.49 -5.80 22.70
N ASN A 143 6.58 -5.18 23.45
CA ASN A 143 5.29 -4.68 22.97
C ASN A 143 5.21 -3.15 22.90
N CYS A 144 6.33 -2.42 22.97
CA CYS A 144 6.35 -0.97 22.79
C CYS A 144 5.93 -0.57 21.37
N ARG A 145 4.70 -0.07 21.21
CA ARG A 145 4.08 0.22 19.91
C ARG A 145 3.00 1.30 19.98
N THR A 146 2.50 1.76 18.83
CA THR A 146 1.31 2.63 18.80
C THR A 146 0.06 1.87 19.22
N THR A 147 -0.84 2.56 19.92
CA THR A 147 -2.11 2.04 20.45
C THR A 147 -3.08 1.56 19.36
N LYS A 148 -2.98 2.15 18.17
CA LYS A 148 -3.77 1.78 16.99
C LYS A 148 -2.94 1.95 15.72
N PRO A 149 -3.41 1.41 14.57
CA PRO A 149 -2.76 1.65 13.29
C PRO A 149 -2.91 3.10 12.84
N SER A 150 -1.84 3.67 12.29
CA SER A 150 -1.85 4.85 11.44
C SER A 150 -2.41 4.49 10.07
N THR A 151 -3.11 5.43 9.44
CA THR A 151 -3.42 5.37 8.00
C THR A 151 -2.49 6.35 7.28
N LEU A 152 -1.88 5.91 6.20
CA LEU A 152 -1.11 6.75 5.28
C LEU A 152 -1.71 6.62 3.89
N THR A 153 -2.10 7.76 3.33
CA THR A 153 -2.47 7.86 1.92
C THR A 153 -1.37 8.62 1.18
N LEU A 154 -0.75 7.96 0.22
CA LEU A 154 0.27 8.50 -0.66
C LEU A 154 -0.37 8.82 -2.01
N ASN A 155 -0.07 10.00 -2.54
CA ASN A 155 -0.45 10.39 -3.89
C ASN A 155 0.81 10.65 -4.70
N ASN A 156 0.80 10.34 -6.00
CA ASN A 156 1.92 10.68 -6.86
C ASN A 156 2.14 12.19 -6.92
N THR A 157 3.40 12.59 -6.91
CA THR A 157 3.84 13.96 -7.17
C THR A 157 4.66 14.07 -8.46
N SER A 158 5.03 12.94 -9.04
CA SER A 158 5.58 12.82 -10.39
C SER A 158 4.54 12.25 -11.35
N PRO A 159 4.70 12.41 -12.68
CA PRO A 159 3.89 11.70 -13.66
C PRO A 159 3.87 10.19 -13.39
N VAL A 160 2.71 9.58 -13.60
CA VAL A 160 2.50 8.13 -13.52
C VAL A 160 2.76 7.54 -14.89
N GLU A 161 3.91 6.88 -15.03
CA GLU A 161 4.26 6.05 -16.18
C GLU A 161 4.58 4.65 -15.66
N LEU A 162 3.92 3.64 -16.23
CA LEU A 162 4.18 2.25 -15.83
C LEU A 162 5.66 1.93 -16.05
N PHE A 163 6.26 1.22 -15.10
CA PHE A 163 7.69 0.81 -15.11
C PHE A 163 8.71 1.96 -15.07
N LYS A 164 8.29 3.20 -14.80
CA LYS A 164 9.19 4.31 -14.51
C LYS A 164 9.22 4.62 -13.01
N PRO A 165 10.25 5.32 -12.53
CA PRO A 165 10.27 5.81 -11.16
C PRO A 165 9.07 6.71 -10.85
N ILE A 166 8.42 6.49 -9.72
CA ILE A 166 7.29 7.29 -9.25
C ILE A 166 7.65 7.88 -7.89
N THR A 167 7.46 9.20 -7.74
CA THR A 167 7.51 9.85 -6.43
C THR A 167 6.11 9.96 -5.87
N MET A 168 5.93 9.55 -4.61
CA MET A 168 4.66 9.66 -3.90
C MET A 168 4.85 10.39 -2.57
N GLU A 169 3.85 11.18 -2.19
CA GLU A 169 3.85 11.92 -0.93
C GLU A 169 2.50 11.83 -0.22
N GLY A 170 2.53 11.81 1.10
CA GLY A 170 1.34 11.70 1.93
C GLY A 170 1.55 12.16 3.35
N LYS A 171 0.45 12.21 4.09
CA LYS A 171 0.42 12.56 5.51
C LYS A 171 -0.10 11.41 6.34
N TYR A 172 0.38 11.33 7.58
CA TYR A 172 -0.11 10.36 8.56
C TYR A 172 -0.07 10.95 9.98
N THR A 173 -0.88 10.36 10.84
CA THR A 173 -0.92 10.66 12.27
C THR A 173 -0.23 9.53 13.01
N ILE A 174 0.64 9.85 13.96
CA ILE A 174 1.21 8.88 14.90
C ILE A 174 0.30 8.83 16.14
N PRO A 175 -0.38 7.71 16.42
CA PRO A 175 -1.17 7.56 17.63
C PRO A 175 -0.30 7.53 18.90
N PRO A 176 -0.90 7.64 20.09
CA PRO A 176 -0.22 7.39 21.36
C PRO A 176 0.49 6.04 21.38
N PHE A 177 1.58 5.96 22.14
CA PHE A 177 2.30 4.71 22.36
C PHE A 177 1.74 3.96 23.57
N THR A 178 1.98 2.65 23.60
CA THR A 178 1.65 1.75 24.71
C THR A 178 2.68 0.64 24.81
N GLY A 179 2.77 -0.03 25.96
CA GLY A 179 3.71 -1.13 26.17
C GLY A 179 5.17 -0.71 26.24
N CYS A 180 5.48 0.56 26.47
CA CYS A 180 6.86 1.07 26.54
C CYS A 180 7.35 1.28 27.99
N GLY A 181 6.56 0.85 28.98
CA GLY A 181 6.83 1.10 30.41
C GLY A 181 6.89 2.60 30.72
N ALA A 182 7.89 3.01 31.50
CA ALA A 182 8.08 4.40 31.91
C ALA A 182 8.33 5.38 30.74
N LEU A 183 8.72 4.89 29.57
CA LEU A 183 8.94 5.73 28.38
C LEU A 183 7.64 6.09 27.65
N THR A 184 6.55 5.38 27.91
CA THR A 184 5.26 5.57 27.23
C THR A 184 4.78 7.03 27.19
N PRO A 185 4.72 7.77 28.32
CA PRO A 185 4.28 9.16 28.30
C PRO A 185 5.23 10.05 27.49
N LEU A 186 6.54 9.84 27.60
CA LEU A 186 7.54 10.63 26.89
C LEU A 186 7.45 10.43 25.37
N LEU A 187 7.41 9.18 24.92
CA LEU A 187 7.26 8.83 23.50
C LEU A 187 5.98 9.41 22.91
N THR A 188 4.88 9.30 23.66
CA THR A 188 3.58 9.88 23.24
C THR A 188 3.64 11.39 23.15
N LEU A 189 4.23 12.06 24.14
CA LEU A 189 4.35 13.51 24.15
C LEU A 189 5.18 14.02 22.96
N LEU A 190 6.32 13.37 22.69
CA LEU A 190 7.28 13.83 21.69
C LEU A 190 6.95 13.42 20.25
N LEU A 191 6.33 12.26 20.04
CA LEU A 191 6.18 11.68 18.70
C LEU A 191 4.72 11.61 18.22
N SER A 192 3.75 11.44 19.12
CA SER A 192 2.36 11.23 18.71
C SER A 192 1.70 12.54 18.28
N GLY A 193 1.05 12.56 17.13
CA GLY A 193 0.38 13.74 16.61
C GLY A 193 0.11 13.66 15.12
N PRO A 194 -0.69 14.59 14.58
CA PRO A 194 -0.98 14.68 13.16
C PRO A 194 0.20 15.31 12.39
N ASN A 195 0.01 15.46 11.07
CA ASN A 195 0.87 16.23 10.16
C ASN A 195 2.28 15.69 9.94
N ASN A 196 2.55 14.44 10.29
CA ASN A 196 3.78 13.78 9.82
C ASN A 196 3.63 13.54 8.32
N THR A 197 4.71 13.71 7.57
CA THR A 197 4.71 13.47 6.13
C THR A 197 5.64 12.34 5.76
N MET A 198 5.36 11.70 4.63
CA MET A 198 6.22 10.69 4.06
C MET A 198 6.31 10.94 2.57
N LYS A 199 7.53 11.00 2.05
CA LYS A 199 7.85 11.11 0.63
C LYS A 199 8.68 9.90 0.25
N LEU A 200 8.22 9.15 -0.74
CA LEU A 200 8.87 7.94 -1.23
C LEU A 200 9.15 8.07 -2.72
N SER A 201 10.30 7.53 -3.13
CA SER A 201 10.66 7.26 -4.51
C SER A 201 10.60 5.75 -4.71
N LEU A 202 9.79 5.31 -5.68
CA LEU A 202 9.60 3.92 -6.02
C LEU A 202 10.33 3.66 -7.34
N ILE A 203 11.27 2.71 -7.33
CA ILE A 203 12.12 2.32 -8.46
C ILE A 203 12.09 0.80 -8.62
#